data_AF-A0A3B9XHQ8-F1
#
_entry.id   AF-A0A3B9XHQ8-F1
#
_cell.length_a   1.000
_cell.length_b   1.000
_cell.length_c   1.000
_cell.angle_alpha   90.00
_cell.angle_beta   90.00
_cell.angle_gamma   90.00
#
_symmetry.space_group_name_H-M   'P 1'
#
loop_
_entity.id
_entity.type
_entity.pdbx_description
1 polymer ?
#
loop_
_entity_poly.entity_id
_entity_poly.type
_entity_poly.pdbx_seq_one_letter_code
_entity_poly.pdbx_strand_id
1 'polypeptide(L)'
;MNQPDEAAQLAHMTEIEAFINTSSGLQADRINEFLVQVFQRTDGKQLSVAVKDLEDVIHRFDSDGQAFLQVNFTSGKKILITQNLIGFKPASCNGLDMARLPKVVTTPDLLSVVDAIEETLESDQSVPEEL
;
A
#
# COMPACT_ATOMS: atom_id res chain seq x y z
N MET A 1 -23.03 -12.46 -9.55
CA MET A 1 -22.12 -11.53 -8.86
C MET A 1 -23.00 -10.70 -7.94
N ASN A 2 -22.87 -10.87 -6.63
CA ASN A 2 -23.53 -9.97 -5.67
C ASN A 2 -22.75 -8.66 -5.72
N GLN A 3 -23.39 -7.58 -6.17
CA GLN A 3 -22.84 -6.25 -5.94
C GLN A 3 -22.82 -6.04 -4.42
N PRO A 4 -21.70 -5.59 -3.84
CA PRO A 4 -21.68 -5.17 -2.44
C PRO A 4 -22.72 -4.06 -2.24
N ASP A 5 -23.37 -4.08 -1.07
CA ASP A 5 -24.34 -3.07 -0.68
C ASP A 5 -23.62 -1.72 -0.52
N GLU A 6 -24.07 -0.69 -1.23
CA GLU A 6 -23.44 0.64 -1.25
C GLU A 6 -23.32 1.23 0.16
N ALA A 7 -24.32 0.95 1.02
CA ALA A 7 -24.30 1.36 2.42
C ALA A 7 -23.14 0.71 3.20
N ALA A 8 -22.82 -0.56 2.93
CA ALA A 8 -21.69 -1.25 3.55
C ALA A 8 -20.35 -0.67 3.05
N GLN A 9 -20.24 -0.39 1.75
CA GLN A 9 -19.03 0.23 1.18
C GLN A 9 -18.79 1.64 1.73
N LEU A 10 -19.85 2.43 1.94
CA LEU A 10 -19.75 3.74 2.58
C LEU A 10 -19.29 3.61 4.04
N ALA A 11 -19.78 2.62 4.79
CA ALA A 11 -19.32 2.35 6.15
C ALA A 11 -17.82 1.99 6.18
N HIS A 12 -17.37 1.14 5.26
CA HIS A 12 -15.94 0.81 5.10
C HIS A 12 -15.09 2.05 4.81
N MET A 13 -15.58 2.97 3.99
CA MET A 13 -14.89 4.25 3.75
C MET A 13 -14.75 5.08 5.02
N THR A 14 -15.83 5.17 5.81
CA THR A 14 -15.80 5.87 7.10
C THR A 14 -14.81 5.24 8.08
N GLU A 15 -14.70 3.91 8.12
CA GLU A 15 -13.70 3.20 8.94
C GLU A 15 -12.27 3.52 8.51
N ILE A 16 -12.00 3.56 7.20
CA ILE A 16 -10.69 3.94 6.65
C ILE A 16 -10.31 5.36 7.09
N GLU A 17 -11.21 6.32 6.94
CA GLU A 17 -10.99 7.71 7.37
C GLU A 17 -10.78 7.81 8.88
N ALA A 18 -11.62 7.12 9.66
CA ALA A 18 -11.50 7.12 11.12
C ALA A 18 -10.13 6.60 11.57
N PHE A 19 -9.64 5.53 10.95
CA PHE A 19 -8.31 5.00 11.22
C PHE A 19 -7.21 5.99 10.84
N ILE A 20 -7.26 6.56 9.63
CA ILE A 20 -6.25 7.53 9.15
C ILE A 20 -6.22 8.79 10.02
N ASN A 21 -7.36 9.26 10.53
CA ASN A 21 -7.42 10.42 11.42
C ASN A 21 -6.70 10.21 12.75
N THR A 22 -6.44 8.96 13.14
CA THR A 22 -5.59 8.65 14.31
C THR A 22 -4.09 8.56 13.97
N SER A 23 -3.76 8.55 12.68
CA SER A 23 -2.41 8.32 12.19
C SER A 23 -1.56 9.59 12.15
N SER A 24 -0.26 9.46 12.42
CA SER A 24 0.69 10.57 12.34
C SER A 24 1.29 10.75 10.95
N GLY A 25 1.41 9.68 10.17
CA GLY A 25 2.04 9.71 8.86
C GLY A 25 1.09 9.83 7.67
N LEU A 26 -0.22 9.63 7.87
CA LEU A 26 -1.20 9.69 6.81
C LEU A 26 -2.19 10.84 7.02
N GLN A 27 -2.81 11.29 5.94
CA GLN A 27 -3.90 12.25 5.95
C GLN A 27 -4.95 11.80 4.96
N ALA A 28 -6.22 11.87 5.36
CA ALA A 28 -7.35 11.60 4.48
C ALA A 28 -8.02 12.93 4.11
N ASP A 29 -8.16 13.17 2.82
CA ASP A 29 -8.91 14.30 2.27
C ASP A 29 -10.09 13.76 1.47
N ARG A 30 -11.31 14.04 1.96
CA ARG A 30 -12.54 13.61 1.27
C ARG A 30 -12.83 14.54 0.10
N ILE A 31 -12.69 14.00 -1.12
CA ILE A 31 -12.90 14.75 -2.36
C ILE A 31 -14.40 14.87 -2.66
N ASN A 32 -15.15 13.78 -2.44
CA ASN A 32 -16.61 13.75 -2.50
C ASN A 32 -17.13 12.55 -1.68
N GLU A 33 -18.44 12.30 -1.73
CA GLU A 33 -19.09 11.20 -1.00
C GLU A 33 -18.52 9.80 -1.32
N PHE A 34 -18.04 9.61 -2.55
CA PHE A 34 -17.63 8.31 -3.08
C PHE A 34 -16.11 8.16 -3.27
N LEU A 35 -15.32 9.18 -2.92
CA LEU A 35 -13.88 9.21 -3.17
C LEU A 35 -13.14 9.91 -2.04
N VAL A 36 -12.23 9.17 -1.40
CA VAL A 36 -11.24 9.72 -0.47
C VAL A 36 -9.85 9.66 -1.10
N GLN A 37 -9.04 10.67 -0.84
CA GLN A 37 -7.63 10.67 -1.16
C GLN A 37 -6.83 10.49 0.13
N VAL A 38 -5.92 9.53 0.14
CA VAL A 38 -5.01 9.28 1.26
C VAL A 38 -3.61 9.76 0.87
N PHE A 39 -3.12 10.76 1.57
CA PHE A 39 -1.77 11.31 1.42
C PHE A 39 -0.83 10.70 2.45
N GLN A 40 0.36 10.30 2.00
CA GLN A 40 1.43 9.79 2.85
C GLN A 40 2.52 10.85 3.00
N ARG A 41 2.74 11.31 4.23
CA ARG A 41 3.67 12.41 4.54
C ARG A 41 5.12 12.05 4.30
N THR A 42 5.49 10.79 4.49
CA THR A 42 6.88 10.31 4.42
C THR A 42 7.48 10.44 3.02
N ASP A 43 6.69 10.25 1.97
CA ASP A 43 7.16 10.24 0.58
C ASP A 43 6.34 11.12 -0.36
N GLY A 44 5.35 11.85 0.18
CA GLY A 44 4.48 12.73 -0.57
C GLY A 44 3.53 12.02 -1.53
N LYS A 45 3.39 10.69 -1.46
CA LYS A 45 2.53 9.92 -2.36
C LYS A 45 1.06 9.99 -1.96
N GLN A 46 0.20 9.76 -2.94
CA GLN A 46 -1.25 9.79 -2.78
C GLN A 46 -1.87 8.54 -3.36
N LEU A 47 -2.86 8.00 -2.66
CA LEU A 47 -3.72 6.91 -3.11
C LEU A 47 -5.18 7.36 -3.06
N SER A 48 -5.88 7.24 -4.18
CA SER A 48 -7.32 7.47 -4.23
C SER A 48 -8.06 6.16 -3.99
N VAL A 49 -9.02 6.18 -3.07
CA VAL A 49 -9.86 5.02 -2.73
C VAL A 49 -11.30 5.40 -3.05
N ALA A 50 -11.91 4.69 -4.00
CA ALA A 50 -13.32 4.87 -4.35
C ALA A 50 -14.19 3.87 -3.59
N VAL A 51 -15.35 4.32 -3.11
CA VAL A 51 -16.32 3.51 -2.35
C VAL A 51 -16.65 2.21 -3.10
N LYS A 52 -16.95 2.32 -4.40
CA LYS A 52 -17.29 1.18 -5.27
C LYS A 52 -16.22 0.09 -5.36
N ASP A 53 -14.96 0.44 -5.09
CA ASP A 53 -13.83 -0.47 -5.20
C ASP A 53 -13.59 -1.23 -3.89
N LEU A 54 -14.27 -0.86 -2.79
CA LEU A 54 -14.12 -1.50 -1.48
C LEU A 54 -14.93 -2.80 -1.40
N GLU A 55 -14.28 -3.87 -0.97
CA GLU A 55 -14.94 -5.15 -0.68
C GLU A 55 -15.13 -5.35 0.82
N ASP A 56 -14.08 -5.12 1.61
CA ASP A 56 -14.09 -5.34 3.05
C ASP A 56 -12.93 -4.59 3.74
N VAL A 57 -13.12 -4.23 5.01
CA VAL A 57 -12.14 -3.49 5.82
C VAL A 57 -11.98 -4.20 7.17
N ILE A 58 -10.76 -4.63 7.49
CA ILE A 58 -10.49 -5.50 8.63
C ILE A 58 -9.43 -4.88 9.54
N HIS A 59 -9.78 -4.63 10.80
CA HIS A 59 -8.83 -4.24 11.83
C HIS A 59 -7.95 -5.43 12.24
N ARG A 60 -6.64 -5.19 12.30
CA ARG A 60 -5.64 -6.19 12.70
C ARG A 60 -4.57 -5.57 13.58
N PHE A 61 -3.80 -6.45 14.19
CA PHE A 61 -2.60 -6.12 14.96
C PHE A 61 -1.42 -6.91 14.40
N ASP A 62 -0.25 -6.29 14.34
CA ASP A 62 0.97 -7.00 13.97
C ASP A 62 1.56 -7.79 15.16
N SER A 63 2.73 -8.39 14.95
CA SER A 63 3.44 -9.15 15.99
C SER A 63 3.79 -8.33 17.23
N ASP A 64 3.90 -7.02 17.07
CA ASP A 64 4.33 -6.06 18.09
C ASP A 64 3.12 -5.37 18.74
N GLY A 65 1.90 -5.80 18.37
CA GLY A 65 0.65 -5.28 18.90
C GLY A 65 0.23 -3.94 18.29
N GLN A 66 0.89 -3.48 17.22
CA GLN A 66 0.51 -2.24 16.54
C GLN A 66 -0.69 -2.46 15.63
N ALA A 67 -1.66 -1.57 15.75
CA ALA A 67 -2.88 -1.64 14.96
C ALA A 67 -2.61 -1.24 13.50
N PHE A 68 -3.21 -1.99 12.57
CA PHE A 68 -3.26 -1.65 11.16
C PHE A 68 -4.61 -2.06 10.56
N LEU A 69 -4.98 -1.40 9.47
CA LEU A 69 -6.21 -1.67 8.74
C LEU A 69 -5.89 -2.41 7.44
N GLN A 70 -6.45 -3.59 7.23
CA GLN A 70 -6.41 -4.27 5.93
C GLN A 70 -7.61 -3.83 5.11
N VAL A 71 -7.37 -3.26 3.93
CA VAL A 71 -8.42 -2.88 2.98
C VAL A 71 -8.40 -3.85 1.81
N ASN A 72 -9.49 -4.57 1.62
CA ASN A 72 -9.71 -5.48 0.50
C ASN A 72 -10.50 -4.77 -0.59
N PHE A 73 -10.03 -4.88 -1.82
CA PHE A 73 -10.72 -4.30 -2.98
C PHE A 73 -11.45 -5.37 -3.78
N THR A 74 -12.54 -4.99 -4.43
CA THR A 74 -13.34 -5.85 -5.32
C THR A 74 -12.54 -6.42 -6.50
N SER A 75 -11.40 -5.79 -6.83
CA SER A 75 -10.42 -6.30 -7.80
C SER A 75 -9.56 -7.47 -7.30
N GLY A 76 -9.70 -7.86 -6.02
CA GLY A 76 -8.85 -8.83 -5.34
C GLY A 76 -7.53 -8.26 -4.80
N LYS A 77 -7.22 -6.98 -5.10
CA LYS A 77 -6.06 -6.27 -4.52
C LYS A 77 -6.29 -6.02 -3.03
N LYS A 78 -5.18 -5.90 -2.29
CA LYS A 78 -5.19 -5.62 -0.84
C LYS A 78 -4.10 -4.63 -0.50
N ILE A 79 -4.43 -3.70 0.38
CA ILE A 79 -3.46 -2.79 1.00
C ILE A 79 -3.57 -2.88 2.51
N LEU A 80 -2.50 -2.49 3.19
CA LEU A 80 -2.44 -2.35 4.63
C LEU A 80 -2.18 -0.89 4.97
N ILE A 81 -3.03 -0.29 5.78
CA ILE A 81 -2.90 1.09 6.24
C ILE A 81 -2.40 1.03 7.69
N THR A 82 -1.23 1.60 7.94
CA THR A 82 -0.63 1.67 9.28
C THR A 82 -0.67 3.10 9.81
N GLN A 83 -0.10 3.34 10.98
CA GLN A 83 0.04 4.69 11.56
C GLN A 83 0.93 5.63 10.73
N ASN A 84 1.82 5.09 9.89
CA ASN A 84 2.82 5.89 9.18
C ASN A 84 2.74 5.78 7.66
N LEU A 85 2.34 4.61 7.15
CA LEU A 85 2.48 4.27 5.74
C LEU A 85 1.43 3.28 5.24
N ILE A 86 1.29 3.23 3.92
CA ILE A 86 0.48 2.25 3.18
C ILE A 86 1.42 1.16 2.64
N GLY A 87 1.16 -0.07 3.06
CA GLY A 87 1.81 -1.27 2.56
C GLY A 87 0.99 -1.95 1.47
N PHE A 88 1.67 -2.53 0.49
CA PHE A 88 1.10 -3.28 -0.62
C PHE A 88 1.54 -4.74 -0.52
N LYS A 89 0.64 -5.67 -0.82
CA LYS A 89 1.03 -7.06 -1.00
C LYS A 89 1.62 -7.24 -2.41
N PRO A 90 2.87 -7.74 -2.56
CA PRO A 90 3.42 -8.02 -3.87
C PRO A 90 2.54 -9.02 -4.64
N ALA A 91 2.38 -8.77 -5.95
CA ALA A 91 1.73 -9.74 -6.83
C ALA A 91 2.59 -11.00 -6.94
N SER A 92 1.95 -12.15 -7.11
CA SER A 92 2.66 -13.40 -7.39
C SER A 92 3.39 -13.30 -8.72
N CYS A 93 4.72 -13.49 -8.71
CA CYS A 93 5.55 -13.52 -9.91
C CYS A 93 6.09 -14.93 -10.14
N ASN A 94 5.88 -15.46 -11.34
CA ASN A 94 6.44 -16.74 -11.74
C ASN A 94 7.97 -16.64 -11.80
N GLY A 95 8.67 -17.64 -11.25
CA GLY A 95 10.13 -17.66 -11.23
C GLY A 95 10.76 -16.95 -10.03
N LEU A 96 9.97 -16.36 -9.12
CA LEU A 96 10.44 -15.86 -7.83
C LEU A 96 9.96 -16.74 -6.68
N ASP A 97 10.85 -16.99 -5.71
CA ASP A 97 10.48 -17.62 -4.45
C ASP A 97 9.72 -16.60 -3.58
N MET A 98 8.39 -16.67 -3.65
CA MET A 98 7.49 -15.80 -2.89
C MET A 98 7.65 -15.94 -1.36
N ALA A 99 8.27 -17.01 -0.85
CA ALA A 99 8.55 -17.16 0.58
C ALA A 99 9.70 -16.27 1.06
N ARG A 100 10.57 -15.84 0.14
CA ARG A 100 11.71 -14.95 0.41
C ARG A 100 11.39 -13.48 0.24
N LEU A 101 10.26 -13.15 -0.38
CA LEU A 101 9.82 -11.77 -0.53
C LEU A 101 9.13 -11.29 0.75
N PRO A 102 9.30 -10.00 1.12
CA PRO A 102 8.50 -9.39 2.15
C PRO A 102 7.00 -9.59 1.84
N LYS A 103 6.23 -10.03 2.84
CA LYS A 103 4.79 -10.29 2.67
C LYS A 103 4.01 -9.02 2.30
N VAL A 104 4.56 -7.88 2.65
CA VAL A 104 4.06 -6.53 2.46
C VAL A 104 5.28 -5.67 2.16
N VAL A 105 5.17 -4.81 1.17
CA VAL A 105 6.19 -3.84 0.79
C VAL A 105 5.61 -2.44 0.81
N THR A 106 6.44 -1.47 1.10
CA THR A 106 6.13 -0.05 1.15
C THR A 106 6.89 0.66 0.02
N THR A 107 6.57 1.93 -0.25
CA THR A 107 7.33 2.69 -1.24
C THR A 107 8.83 2.76 -0.92
N PRO A 108 9.27 3.03 0.33
CA PRO A 108 10.68 2.98 0.69
C PRO A 108 11.36 1.64 0.35
N ASP A 109 10.67 0.51 0.57
CA ASP A 109 11.22 -0.82 0.23
C ASP A 109 11.46 -0.95 -1.27
N LEU A 110 10.53 -0.45 -2.10
CA LEU A 110 10.66 -0.50 -3.56
C LEU A 110 11.79 0.41 -4.07
N LEU A 111 11.94 1.60 -3.49
CA LEU A 111 13.03 2.52 -3.86
C LEU A 111 14.39 1.91 -3.53
N SER A 112 14.56 1.33 -2.33
CA SER A 112 15.81 0.67 -1.95
C SER A 112 16.17 -0.48 -2.89
N VAL A 113 15.19 -1.23 -3.40
CA VAL A 113 15.44 -2.30 -4.38
C VAL A 113 15.87 -1.71 -5.73
N VAL A 114 15.25 -0.62 -6.18
CA VAL A 114 15.64 0.05 -7.43
C VAL A 114 17.07 0.58 -7.33
N ASP A 115 17.39 1.30 -6.25
CA ASP A 115 18.73 1.85 -6.02
C ASP A 115 19.82 0.75 -6.07
N ALA A 116 19.55 -0.42 -5.45
CA ALA A 116 20.47 -1.56 -5.47
C ALA A 116 20.65 -2.19 -6.87
N ILE A 117 19.60 -2.19 -7.69
CA ILE A 117 19.67 -2.66 -9.08
C ILE A 117 20.50 -1.68 -9.92
N GLU A 118 20.29 -0.38 -9.76
CA GLU A 118 21.03 0.66 -10.47
C GLU A 118 22.53 0.61 -10.13
N GLU A 119 22.89 0.49 -8.85
CA GLU A 119 24.29 0.35 -8.41
C GLU A 119 24.99 -0.86 -9.06
N THR A 120 24.27 -1.97 -9.24
CA THR A 120 24.82 -3.18 -9.88
C THR A 120 25.04 -2.98 -11.38
N LEU A 121 24.12 -2.31 -12.06
CA LEU A 121 24.21 -2.03 -13.51
C LEU A 121 25.30 -0.99 -13.83
N GLU A 122 25.50 0.00 -12.96
CA GLU A 122 26.57 0.99 -13.10
C GLU A 122 27.95 0.39 -12.82
N SER A 123 28.04 -0.57 -11.89
CA SER A 123 29.28 -1.28 -11.58
C SER A 123 29.81 -2.12 -12.75
N ASP A 124 28.94 -2.57 -13.66
CA ASP A 124 29.30 -3.37 -14.84
C ASP A 124 29.83 -2.52 -16.02
N GLN A 125 29.66 -1.19 -15.99
CA GLN A 125 30.12 -0.28 -17.05
C GLN A 125 31.53 0.28 -16.83
N SER A 126 32.20 -0.12 -15.74
CA SER A 126 33.56 0.32 -15.41
C SER A 126 34.62 -0.68 -15.88
N VAL A 127 34.66 -1.00 -17.19
CA VAL A 127 35.85 -1.64 -17.79
C VAL A 127 36.79 -0.53 -18.28
N PRO A 128 38.02 -0.43 -17.74
CA PRO A 128 39.03 0.47 -18.30
C PRO A 128 39.40 -0.05 -19.69
N GLU A 129 39.19 0.79 -20.70
CA GLU A 129 39.78 0.60 -22.02
C GLU A 129 41.29 0.92 -21.90
N GLU A 130 42.05 -0.02 -21.31
CA GLU A 130 43.49 -0.10 -21.55
C GLU A 130 43.70 -0.98 -22.79
N LEU A 131 44.04 -0.34 -23.92
CA LEU A 131 45.17 -0.65 -24.82
C LEU A 131 45.15 0.21 -26.09
#